data_AF-A0A0R1KCX1-F1
#
_entry.id   AF-A0A0R1KCX1-F1
#
_cell.length_a   1.000
_cell.length_b   1.000
_cell.length_c   1.000
_cell.angle_alpha   90.00
_cell.angle_beta   90.00
_cell.angle_gamma   90.00
#
_symmetry.space_group_name_H-M   'P 1'
#
loop_
_entity.id
_entity.type
_entity.pdbx_description
1 polymer ?
#
loop_
_entity_poly.entity_id
_entity_poly.type
_entity_poly.pdbx_seq_one_letter_code
_entity_poly.pdbx_strand_id
1 'polypeptide(L)'
;MVDKYEVIKAMQDFSSALNTYHSNSATAHFVNETLVDLKKKDGAAFTGSLQYFFNKVMVVKLSDNITFNDTEKVCWHKVSSFKQLGNNLWGAHL
;
A
#
# COMPACT_ATOMS: atom_id res chain seq x y z
N MET A 1 8.55 14.81 8.05
CA MET A 1 8.84 14.01 6.84
C MET A 1 8.40 12.59 7.15
N VAL A 2 7.56 11.97 6.33
CA VAL A 2 7.20 10.55 6.56
C VAL A 2 8.40 9.72 6.22
N ASP A 3 8.77 8.82 7.13
CA ASP A 3 9.91 7.96 6.89
C ASP A 3 9.51 6.84 5.91
N LYS A 4 10.32 6.65 4.85
CA LYS A 4 10.22 5.51 3.94
C LYS A 4 10.13 4.19 4.73
N TYR A 5 10.90 4.07 5.82
CA TYR A 5 10.88 2.89 6.67
C TYR A 5 9.52 2.63 7.30
N GLU A 6 8.77 3.66 7.70
CA GLU A 6 7.43 3.51 8.26
C GLU A 6 6.41 3.02 7.23
N VAL A 7 6.49 3.54 6.00
CA VAL A 7 5.64 3.12 4.89
C VAL A 7 5.95 1.66 4.50
N ILE A 8 7.24 1.31 4.39
CA ILE A 8 7.66 -0.05 4.08
C ILE A 8 7.20 -1.03 5.17
N LYS A 9 7.34 -0.66 6.44
CA LYS A 9 6.88 -1.48 7.55
C LYS A 9 5.36 -1.69 7.52
N ALA A 10 4.58 -0.63 7.29
CA ALA A 10 3.13 -0.77 7.18
C ALA A 10 2.70 -1.63 5.97
N MET A 11 3.39 -1.50 4.84
CA MET A 11 3.17 -2.36 3.66
C MET A 11 3.55 -3.82 3.93
N GLN A 12 4.60 -4.08 4.71
CA GLN A 12 4.96 -5.43 5.17
C GLN A 12 3.89 -6.04 6.07
N ASP A 13 3.40 -5.28 7.05
CA ASP A 13 2.31 -5.70 7.94
C ASP A 13 1.07 -6.06 7.12
N PHE A 14 0.70 -5.21 6.16
CA PHE A 14 -0.46 -5.43 5.30
C PHE A 14 -0.29 -6.62 4.35
N SER A 15 0.89 -6.76 3.74
CA SER A 15 1.21 -7.90 2.88
C SER A 15 1.17 -9.22 3.66
N SER A 16 1.68 -9.26 4.89
CA SER A 16 1.62 -10.45 5.74
C SER A 16 0.18 -10.80 6.13
N ALA A 17 -0.64 -9.81 6.50
CA ALA A 17 -2.04 -10.03 6.81
C ALA A 17 -2.79 -10.65 5.62
N LEU A 18 -2.64 -10.07 4.43
CA LEU A 18 -3.25 -10.60 3.20
C LEU A 18 -2.73 -11.98 2.84
N ASN A 19 -1.43 -12.25 2.99
CA ASN A 19 -0.88 -13.57 2.71
C ASN A 19 -1.31 -14.63 3.73
N THR A 20 -1.79 -14.24 4.91
CA THR A 20 -2.28 -15.18 5.93
C THR A 20 -3.67 -15.70 5.58
N TYR A 21 -4.55 -14.84 5.04
CA TYR A 21 -5.96 -15.18 4.82
C TYR A 21 -6.34 -15.28 3.34
N HIS A 22 -5.61 -14.61 2.45
CA HIS A 22 -5.87 -14.54 1.00
C HIS A 22 -4.59 -14.77 0.18
N SER A 23 -3.75 -15.73 0.57
CA SER A 23 -2.40 -15.97 -0.01
C SER A 23 -2.37 -16.11 -1.54
N ASN A 24 -3.43 -16.66 -2.14
CA ASN A 24 -3.52 -16.93 -3.58
C ASN A 24 -4.32 -15.86 -4.33
N SER A 25 -4.67 -14.77 -3.65
CA SER A 25 -5.49 -13.71 -4.22
C SER A 25 -4.65 -12.75 -5.05
N ALA A 26 -5.22 -12.22 -6.14
CA ALA A 26 -4.54 -11.23 -6.97
C ALA A 26 -4.16 -9.98 -6.16
N THR A 27 -4.95 -9.66 -5.13
CA THR A 27 -4.69 -8.55 -4.21
C THR A 27 -3.45 -8.79 -3.36
N ALA A 28 -3.29 -9.99 -2.79
CA ALA A 28 -2.11 -10.34 -2.00
C ALA A 28 -0.84 -10.30 -2.86
N HIS A 29 -0.90 -10.84 -4.09
CA HIS A 29 0.19 -10.76 -5.04
C HIS A 29 0.54 -9.31 -5.40
N PHE A 30 -0.45 -8.50 -5.77
CA PHE A 30 -0.24 -7.09 -6.11
C PHE A 30 0.40 -6.29 -4.97
N VAL A 31 -0.05 -6.48 -3.73
CA VAL A 31 0.51 -5.81 -2.55
C VAL A 31 1.95 -6.24 -2.29
N ASN A 32 2.25 -7.54 -2.46
CA ASN A 32 3.60 -8.07 -2.29
C ASN A 32 4.57 -7.56 -3.37
N GLU A 33 4.15 -7.54 -4.63
CA GLU A 33 4.94 -6.99 -5.73
C GLU A 33 5.23 -5.49 -5.52
N THR A 34 4.21 -4.73 -5.14
CA THR A 34 4.36 -3.31 -4.79
C THR A 34 5.35 -3.13 -3.66
N LEU A 35 5.28 -3.95 -2.61
CA LEU A 35 6.21 -3.87 -1.49
C LEU A 35 7.67 -4.10 -1.92
N VAL A 36 7.91 -5.12 -2.77
CA VAL A 36 9.24 -5.41 -3.31
C VAL A 36 9.76 -4.24 -4.15
N ASP A 37 8.89 -3.61 -4.94
CA ASP A 37 9.21 -2.46 -5.76
C ASP A 37 9.53 -1.21 -4.90
N LEU A 38 8.71 -0.91 -3.90
CA LEU A 38 8.92 0.21 -2.98
C LEU A 38 10.23 0.11 -2.21
N LYS A 39 10.66 -1.10 -1.81
CA LYS A 39 11.94 -1.31 -1.11
C LYS A 39 13.15 -0.86 -1.94
N LYS A 40 13.06 -0.95 -3.27
CA LYS A 40 14.14 -0.65 -4.22
C LYS A 40 14.16 0.80 -4.68
N LYS A 41 13.13 1.59 -4.35
CA LYS A 41 12.93 2.96 -4.85
C LYS A 41 13.10 3.99 -3.76
N ASP A 42 13.57 5.17 -4.13
CA ASP A 42 13.78 6.32 -3.23
C ASP A 42 13.25 7.61 -3.84
N GLY A 43 13.09 8.65 -3.02
CA GLY A 43 12.66 9.98 -3.45
C GLY A 43 11.37 9.96 -4.27
N ALA A 44 11.40 10.64 -5.43
CA ALA A 44 10.23 10.76 -6.31
C ALA A 44 9.75 9.43 -6.91
N ALA A 45 10.65 8.47 -7.14
CA ALA A 45 10.28 7.16 -7.65
C ALA A 45 9.49 6.36 -6.61
N PHE A 46 9.85 6.50 -5.33
CA PHE A 46 9.13 5.90 -4.22
C PHE A 46 7.71 6.47 -4.10
N THR A 47 7.59 7.80 -4.07
CA THR A 47 6.28 8.46 -3.93
C THR A 47 5.36 8.19 -5.13
N GLY A 48 5.90 8.18 -6.35
CA GLY A 48 5.13 7.83 -7.56
C GLY A 48 4.61 6.39 -7.53
N SER A 49 5.43 5.44 -7.07
CA SER A 49 5.02 4.02 -6.98
C SER A 49 4.00 3.80 -5.87
N LEU A 50 4.13 4.50 -4.74
CA LEU A 50 3.16 4.48 -3.66
C LEU A 50 1.81 5.08 -4.09
N GLN A 51 1.82 6.14 -4.89
CA GLN A 51 0.60 6.72 -5.45
C GLN A 51 -0.08 5.78 -6.44
N TYR A 52 0.69 5.15 -7.34
CA TYR A 52 0.19 4.13 -8.25
C TYR A 52 -0.51 2.99 -7.49
N PHE A 53 0.11 2.53 -6.41
CA PHE A 53 -0.47 1.53 -5.51
C PHE A 53 -1.85 1.96 -4.99
N PHE A 54 -1.97 3.16 -4.42
CA PHE A 54 -3.24 3.66 -3.89
C PHE A 54 -4.35 3.79 -4.94
N ASN A 55 -3.99 4.05 -6.20
CA ASN A 55 -4.94 4.15 -7.30
C ASN A 55 -5.43 2.77 -7.78
N LYS A 56 -4.63 1.72 -7.59
CA LYS A 56 -4.90 0.38 -8.15
C LYS A 56 -5.40 -0.63 -7.14
N VAL A 57 -4.96 -0.58 -5.88
CA VAL A 57 -5.23 -1.63 -4.89
C VAL A 57 -6.72 -1.91 -4.68
N MET A 58 -7.57 -0.88 -4.66
CA MET A 58 -9.02 -1.06 -4.52
C MET A 58 -9.66 -1.67 -5.77
N VAL A 59 -9.14 -1.35 -6.96
CA VAL A 59 -9.61 -1.93 -8.22
C VAL A 59 -9.26 -3.41 -8.27
N VAL A 60 -8.02 -3.77 -7.93
CA VAL A 60 -7.56 -5.17 -7.86
C VAL A 60 -8.41 -5.95 -6.85
N LYS A 61 -8.61 -5.41 -5.64
CA LYS A 61 -9.46 -6.02 -4.60
C LYS A 61 -10.89 -6.29 -5.10
N LEU A 62 -11.49 -5.35 -5.81
CA LEU A 62 -12.84 -5.51 -6.35
C LEU A 62 -12.89 -6.59 -7.43
N SER A 63 -11.92 -6.63 -8.34
CA SER A 63 -11.82 -7.67 -9.37
C SER A 63 -11.57 -9.07 -8.79
N ASP A 64 -10.82 -9.13 -7.68
CA ASP A 64 -10.47 -10.34 -6.95
C ASP A 64 -11.59 -10.84 -6.02
N ASN A 65 -12.66 -10.03 -5.87
CA ASN A 65 -13.85 -10.33 -5.07
C ASN A 65 -13.57 -10.73 -3.60
N ILE A 66 -12.48 -10.22 -3.02
CA ILE A 66 -12.13 -10.49 -1.61
C ILE A 66 -12.67 -9.38 -0.69
N THR A 67 -13.00 -9.75 0.54
CA THR A 67 -13.35 -8.82 1.61
C THR A 67 -12.28 -8.84 2.68
N PHE A 68 -11.83 -7.64 3.08
CA PHE A 68 -10.85 -7.54 4.16
C PHE A 68 -11.48 -7.94 5.48
N ASN A 69 -10.79 -8.80 6.23
CA ASN A 69 -11.11 -9.06 7.62
C ASN A 69 -10.64 -7.89 8.52
N ASP A 70 -10.90 -7.98 9.82
CA ASP A 70 -10.62 -6.87 10.72
C ASP A 70 -9.12 -6.60 10.89
N THR A 71 -8.27 -7.64 10.87
CA THR A 71 -6.81 -7.49 10.87
C THR A 71 -6.33 -6.75 9.62
N GLU A 72 -6.82 -7.16 8.45
CA GLU A 72 -6.47 -6.56 7.16
C GLU A 72 -6.96 -5.13 7.06
N LYS A 73 -8.14 -4.81 7.59
CA LYS A 73 -8.66 -3.43 7.67
C LYS A 73 -7.76 -2.56 8.54
N VAL A 74 -7.30 -3.04 9.69
CA VAL A 74 -6.38 -2.27 10.56
C VAL A 74 -5.08 -1.97 9.83
N CYS A 75 -4.49 -2.97 9.17
CA CYS A 75 -3.29 -2.78 8.35
C CYS A 75 -3.55 -1.82 7.17
N TRP A 76 -4.68 -1.96 6.49
CA TRP A 76 -5.09 -1.09 5.38
C TRP A 76 -5.27 0.36 5.86
N HIS A 77 -5.91 0.60 7.00
CA HIS A 77 -6.08 1.93 7.56
C HIS A 77 -4.73 2.62 7.78
N LYS A 78 -3.77 1.89 8.36
CA LYS A 78 -2.39 2.39 8.55
C LYS A 78 -1.73 2.72 7.22
N VAL A 79 -1.81 1.84 6.22
CA VAL A 79 -1.27 2.10 4.88
C VAL A 79 -1.96 3.30 4.22
N SER A 80 -3.29 3.39 4.27
CA SER A 80 -4.06 4.49 3.69
C SER A 80 -3.82 5.85 4.35
N SER A 81 -3.35 5.89 5.60
CA SER A 81 -2.97 7.15 6.25
C SER A 81 -1.85 7.87 5.49
N PHE A 82 -0.96 7.12 4.83
CA PHE A 82 0.10 7.67 3.99
C PHE A 82 -0.42 8.24 2.66
N LYS A 83 -1.66 7.93 2.25
CA LYS A 83 -2.30 8.55 1.08
C LYS A 83 -2.57 10.04 1.31
N GLN A 84 -2.97 10.41 2.54
CA GLN A 84 -3.18 11.81 2.92
C GLN A 84 -1.86 12.61 2.92
N LEU A 85 -0.75 11.95 3.25
CA LEU A 85 0.59 12.54 3.18
C LEU A 85 1.05 12.79 1.76
N GLY A 86 0.64 11.94 0.81
CA GLY A 86 0.69 12.25 -0.61
C GLY A 86 0.06 13.62 -0.86
N ASN A 87 -1.26 13.76 -0.63
CA ASN A 87 -2.01 15.01 -0.88
C ASN A 87 -1.37 16.28 -0.27
N ASN A 88 -0.81 16.19 0.95
CA ASN A 88 -0.15 17.34 1.59
C ASN A 88 1.19 17.72 0.95
N LEU A 89 1.90 16.77 0.31
CA LEU A 89 3.11 17.05 -0.46
C LEU A 89 2.81 17.65 -1.85
N TRP A 90 1.62 17.39 -2.41
CA TRP A 90 1.16 18.00 -3.67
C TRP A 90 0.60 19.41 -3.49
N GLY A 91 -0.05 19.70 -2.37
CA GLY A 91 -0.60 21.03 -2.06
C GLY A 91 0.45 22.09 -1.69
N ALA A 92 1.70 21.68 -1.44
CA ALA A 92 2.81 22.59 -1.14
C ALA A 92 3.54 23.11 -2.39
N HIS A 93 3.10 22.75 -3.60
CA HIS A 93 3.64 23.21 -4.88
C HIS A 93 2.58 23.92 -5.75
N LEU A 94 1.84 24.86 -5.16
CA LEU A 94 1.11 25.89 -5.91
C LEU A 94 1.46 27.27 -5.37
#